data_AF-B2B3W3-F1
#
_entry.id   AF-B2B3W3-F1
#
_cell.length_a   1.000
_cell.length_b   1.000
_cell.length_c   1.000
_cell.angle_alpha   90.00
_cell.angle_beta   90.00
_cell.angle_gamma   90.00
#
_symmetry.space_group_name_H-M   'P 1'
#
loop_
_entity.id
_entity.type
_entity.pdbx_description
1 polymer ?
#
loop_
_entity_poly.entity_id
_entity_poly.type
_entity_poly.pdbx_seq_one_letter_code
_entity_poly.pdbx_strand_id
1 'polypeptide(L)'
;MDRSPNTRDSGPPDNCNPVPRSIFFRIFAFSYSGALRYHTVQPMHCIQRNQNLREDKDGVIATLVRFRKTKSEELRFVQGAAALSGAAVIGVFSWPSTERTIWVAKMLWNWSLFLSFFALISSAHQRLLRRLPENSSDELSDADLAICLCLFLQPPAPPGPGDRMFHRGISRKMVWFWQCPTMLMSYSWVLFLVGYAIHLLTPVFDASLAEFTTIVS
;
A
#
# COMPACT_ATOMS: atom_id res chain seq x y z
N MET A 1 19.04 -41.65 -8.47
CA MET A 1 17.57 -41.55 -8.43
C MET A 1 17.17 -40.86 -7.15
N ASP A 2 16.67 -39.65 -7.34
CA ASP A 2 16.02 -38.68 -6.45
C ASP A 2 16.05 -38.85 -4.93
N ARG A 3 16.67 -37.86 -4.28
CA ARG A 3 16.19 -37.31 -3.01
C ARG A 3 15.91 -35.82 -3.20
N SER A 4 14.62 -35.51 -3.32
CA SER A 4 14.06 -34.16 -3.28
C SER A 4 14.40 -33.48 -1.94
N PRO A 5 14.94 -32.25 -1.91
CA PRO A 5 15.12 -31.53 -0.66
C PRO A 5 13.96 -30.55 -0.45
N ASN A 6 13.06 -30.93 0.47
CA ASN A 6 12.44 -30.09 1.48
C ASN A 6 12.09 -28.64 1.06
N THR A 7 10.87 -28.48 0.55
CA THR A 7 10.06 -27.27 0.72
C THR A 7 9.88 -26.98 2.21
N ARG A 8 10.80 -26.20 2.79
CA ARG A 8 10.55 -25.52 4.08
C ARG A 8 9.56 -24.41 3.83
N ASP A 9 8.28 -24.77 3.92
CA ASP A 9 7.18 -23.84 4.11
C ASP A 9 7.29 -23.24 5.51
N SER A 10 8.23 -22.30 5.67
CA SER A 10 8.29 -21.47 6.86
C SER A 10 7.20 -20.43 6.74
N GLY A 11 6.08 -20.70 7.42
CA GLY A 11 4.99 -19.75 7.63
C GLY A 11 5.49 -18.38 8.11
N PRO A 12 4.66 -17.34 7.96
CA PRO A 12 5.07 -15.98 8.27
C PRO A 12 5.52 -15.87 9.74
N PRO A 13 6.61 -15.14 10.03
CA PRO A 13 7.08 -14.97 11.40
C PRO A 13 6.04 -14.25 12.27
N ASP A 14 5.71 -14.86 13.41
CA ASP A 14 4.71 -14.41 14.40
C ASP A 14 5.00 -13.06 15.08
N ASN A 15 6.10 -12.39 14.74
CA ASN A 15 6.53 -11.17 15.40
C ASN A 15 6.91 -10.08 14.42
N CYS A 16 5.91 -9.41 13.85
CA CYS A 16 6.09 -8.10 13.25
C CYS A 16 4.87 -7.21 13.52
N ASN A 17 4.69 -6.86 14.80
CA ASN A 17 3.79 -5.78 15.18
C ASN A 17 4.56 -4.45 15.13
N PRO A 18 4.12 -3.53 14.25
CA PRO A 18 3.90 -2.18 14.72
C PRO A 18 2.52 -1.74 14.21
N VAL A 19 1.46 -2.33 14.74
CA VAL A 19 0.13 -1.72 14.60
C VAL A 19 0.04 -0.65 15.69
N PRO A 20 -0.06 0.64 15.36
CA PRO A 20 -0.22 1.70 16.35
C PRO A 20 -1.47 1.43 17.21
N ARG A 21 -1.37 1.71 18.52
CA ARG A 21 -2.36 1.35 19.56
C ARG A 21 -3.73 2.06 19.43
N SER A 22 -3.89 3.01 18.51
CA SER A 22 -5.13 3.76 18.34
C SER A 22 -6.16 2.99 17.51
N ILE A 23 -7.39 2.86 18.03
CA ILE A 23 -8.53 2.18 17.39
C ILE A 23 -8.86 2.81 16.02
N PHE A 24 -8.76 4.13 15.90
CA PHE A 24 -8.96 4.83 14.62
C PHE A 24 -7.93 4.39 13.59
N PHE A 25 -6.64 4.35 13.95
CA PHE A 25 -5.61 3.85 13.06
C PHE A 25 -5.79 2.38 12.74
N ARG A 26 -6.34 1.55 13.64
CA ARG A 26 -6.69 0.16 13.32
C ARG A 26 -7.79 0.08 12.28
N ILE A 27 -8.86 0.87 12.35
CA ILE A 27 -9.96 0.83 11.37
C ILE A 27 -9.48 1.35 10.00
N PHE A 28 -8.76 2.47 9.99
CA PHE A 28 -8.21 3.05 8.77
C PHE A 28 -7.08 2.21 8.17
N ALA A 29 -6.22 1.60 9.00
CA ALA A 29 -5.20 0.67 8.55
C ALA A 29 -5.74 -0.72 8.26
N PHE A 30 -6.90 -1.12 8.79
CA PHE A 30 -7.50 -2.43 8.56
C PHE A 30 -7.70 -2.65 7.07
N SER A 31 -8.27 -1.64 6.39
CA SER A 31 -8.55 -1.65 4.95
C SER A 31 -7.34 -2.02 4.09
N TYR A 32 -6.12 -1.64 4.49
CA TYR A 32 -4.90 -1.98 3.75
C TYR A 32 -3.92 -2.91 4.52
N SER A 33 -4.27 -3.36 5.74
CA SER A 33 -3.37 -4.14 6.61
C SER A 33 -3.05 -5.52 6.06
N GLY A 34 -4.03 -6.19 5.46
CA GLY A 34 -3.84 -7.46 4.75
C GLY A 34 -2.96 -7.28 3.51
N ALA A 35 -3.24 -6.24 2.72
CA ALA A 35 -2.47 -5.91 1.52
C ALA A 35 -1.01 -5.57 1.86
N LEU A 36 -0.77 -4.82 2.94
CA LEU A 36 0.55 -4.48 3.46
C LEU A 36 1.37 -5.73 3.79
N ARG A 37 0.77 -6.67 4.54
CA ARG A 37 1.45 -7.90 4.96
C ARG A 37 1.78 -8.80 3.77
N TYR A 38 0.81 -9.03 2.90
CA TYR A 38 0.93 -10.00 1.80
C TYR A 38 1.71 -9.44 0.60
N HIS A 39 1.43 -8.21 0.15
CA HIS A 39 2.01 -7.67 -1.07
C HIS A 39 3.33 -6.93 -0.87
N THR A 40 3.74 -6.62 0.35
CA THR A 40 4.96 -5.82 0.57
C THR A 40 5.87 -6.38 1.66
N VAL A 41 5.35 -6.69 2.85
CA VAL A 41 6.21 -7.19 3.94
C VAL A 41 6.74 -8.59 3.66
N GLN A 42 5.86 -9.53 3.31
CA GLN A 42 6.25 -10.91 3.00
C GLN A 42 7.28 -11.02 1.88
N PRO A 43 7.10 -10.39 0.69
CA PRO A 43 8.09 -10.52 -0.36
C PRO A 43 9.39 -9.78 -0.06
N MET A 44 9.37 -8.69 0.72
CA MET A 44 10.62 -8.05 1.19
C MET A 44 11.42 -8.96 2.12
N HIS A 45 10.76 -9.74 2.98
CA HIS A 45 11.44 -10.77 3.77
C HIS A 45 12.01 -11.90 2.91
N CYS A 46 11.31 -12.31 1.84
CA CYS A 46 11.86 -13.28 0.88
C CYS A 46 13.13 -12.74 0.20
N ILE A 47 13.14 -11.48 -0.22
CA ILE A 47 14.33 -10.83 -0.82
C ILE A 47 15.46 -10.75 0.21
N GLN A 48 15.16 -10.41 1.46
CA GLN A 48 16.14 -10.36 2.54
C GLN A 48 16.75 -11.73 2.83
N ARG A 49 15.95 -12.79 2.79
CA ARG A 49 16.43 -14.17 3.03
C ARG A 49 17.38 -14.65 1.94
N ASN A 50 17.14 -14.24 0.70
CA ASN A 50 17.94 -14.66 -0.45
C ASN A 50 19.09 -13.68 -0.76
N GLN A 51 19.37 -12.67 0.08
CA GLN A 51 20.30 -11.57 -0.19
C GLN A 51 21.76 -11.96 -0.52
N ASN A 52 22.15 -13.23 -0.39
CA ASN A 52 23.49 -13.72 -0.69
C ASN A 52 23.70 -13.87 -2.20
N LEU A 53 24.10 -12.79 -2.89
CA LEU A 53 24.40 -12.82 -4.34
C LEU A 53 25.43 -13.90 -4.72
N ARG A 54 26.35 -14.23 -3.81
CA ARG A 54 27.45 -15.17 -4.07
C ARG A 54 27.02 -16.65 -4.04
N GLU A 55 25.92 -16.97 -3.37
CA GLU A 55 25.43 -18.35 -3.21
C GLU A 55 24.20 -18.64 -4.08
N ASP A 56 23.30 -17.67 -4.25
CA ASP A 56 22.00 -17.90 -4.91
C ASP A 56 21.55 -16.68 -5.73
N LYS A 57 22.33 -16.34 -6.77
CA LYS A 57 22.01 -15.22 -7.67
C LYS A 57 20.67 -15.43 -8.38
N ASP A 58 20.42 -16.65 -8.86
CA ASP A 58 19.21 -16.99 -9.61
C ASP A 58 17.96 -16.91 -8.70
N GLY A 59 18.07 -17.32 -7.43
CA GLY A 59 17.00 -17.19 -6.44
C GLY A 59 16.67 -15.74 -6.10
N VAL A 60 17.65 -14.84 -6.04
CA VAL A 60 17.41 -13.39 -5.88
C VAL A 60 16.65 -12.83 -7.07
N ILE A 61 17.10 -13.14 -8.29
CA ILE A 61 16.47 -12.66 -9.53
C ILE A 61 15.02 -13.17 -9.60
N ALA A 62 14.79 -14.46 -9.33
CA ALA A 62 13.44 -15.03 -9.30
C ALA A 62 12.52 -14.35 -8.26
N THR A 63 13.07 -13.99 -7.09
CA THR A 63 12.31 -13.29 -6.04
C THR A 63 11.98 -11.85 -6.45
N LEU A 64 12.91 -11.15 -7.12
CA LEU A 64 12.68 -9.79 -7.64
C LEU A 64 11.65 -9.77 -8.77
N VAL A 65 11.70 -10.73 -9.71
CA VAL A 65 10.71 -10.88 -10.78
C VAL A 65 9.33 -11.13 -10.18
N ARG A 66 9.22 -12.04 -9.18
CA ARG A 66 7.97 -12.30 -8.48
C ARG A 66 7.43 -11.03 -7.81
N PHE A 67 8.29 -10.27 -7.12
CA PHE A 67 7.89 -9.00 -6.51
C PHE A 67 7.39 -8.00 -7.56
N ARG A 68 8.11 -7.83 -8.68
CA ARG A 68 7.71 -6.94 -9.78
C ARG A 68 6.33 -7.31 -10.32
N LYS A 69 6.06 -8.60 -10.55
CA LYS A 69 4.77 -9.08 -11.04
C LYS A 69 3.64 -8.78 -10.05
N THR A 70 3.79 -9.20 -8.80
CA THR A 70 2.79 -8.95 -7.74
C THR A 70 2.54 -7.45 -7.56
N LYS A 71 3.59 -6.61 -7.60
CA LYS A 71 3.45 -5.18 -7.43
C LYS A 71 2.78 -4.49 -8.62
N SER A 72 3.04 -4.98 -9.84
CA SER A 72 2.38 -4.47 -11.04
C SER A 72 0.88 -4.77 -11.05
N GLU A 73 0.49 -5.97 -10.62
CA GLU A 73 -0.91 -6.35 -10.45
C GLU A 73 -1.60 -5.48 -9.38
N GLU A 74 -0.95 -5.29 -8.23
CA GLU A 74 -1.45 -4.40 -7.16
C GLU A 74 -1.64 -2.96 -7.68
N LEU A 75 -0.65 -2.40 -8.37
CA LEU A 75 -0.72 -1.03 -8.87
C LEU A 75 -1.82 -0.84 -9.90
N ARG A 76 -2.00 -1.82 -10.80
CA ARG A 76 -3.09 -1.79 -11.78
C ARG A 76 -4.45 -1.80 -11.09
N PHE A 77 -4.61 -2.61 -10.05
CA PHE A 77 -5.82 -2.62 -9.23
C PHE A 77 -6.04 -1.27 -8.53
N VAL A 78 -5.01 -0.72 -7.88
CA VAL A 78 -5.03 0.59 -7.20
C VAL A 78 -5.41 1.71 -8.17
N GLN A 79 -4.87 1.72 -9.39
CA GLN A 79 -5.21 2.70 -10.42
C GLN A 79 -6.68 2.62 -10.82
N GLY A 80 -7.20 1.41 -11.07
CA GLY A 80 -8.62 1.22 -11.39
C GLY A 80 -9.53 1.67 -10.25
N ALA A 81 -9.21 1.27 -9.01
CA ALA A 81 -9.98 1.63 -7.83
C ALA A 81 -9.95 3.14 -7.52
N ALA A 82 -8.80 3.81 -7.69
CA ALA A 82 -8.67 5.25 -7.50
C ALA A 82 -9.35 6.05 -8.62
N ALA A 83 -9.29 5.57 -9.87
CA ALA A 83 -10.02 6.19 -10.97
C ALA A 83 -11.54 6.09 -10.75
N LEU A 84 -12.02 4.93 -10.26
CA LEU A 84 -13.42 4.73 -9.92
C LEU A 84 -13.87 5.65 -8.78
N SER A 85 -13.07 5.80 -7.72
CA SER A 85 -13.42 6.71 -6.62
C SER A 85 -13.46 8.17 -7.07
N GLY A 86 -12.49 8.60 -7.90
CA GLY A 86 -12.49 9.94 -8.49
C GLY A 86 -13.72 10.18 -9.37
N ALA A 87 -14.07 9.23 -10.24
CA ALA A 87 -15.26 9.30 -11.08
C ALA A 87 -16.55 9.34 -10.25
N ALA A 88 -16.63 8.57 -9.16
CA ALA A 88 -17.78 8.57 -8.26
C ALA A 88 -17.96 9.92 -7.57
N VAL A 89 -16.89 10.55 -7.08
CA VAL A 89 -16.94 11.90 -6.49
C VAL A 89 -17.40 12.93 -7.51
N ILE A 90 -16.86 12.91 -8.73
CA ILE A 90 -17.27 13.81 -9.82
C ILE A 90 -18.77 13.60 -10.14
N GLY A 91 -19.23 12.36 -10.16
CA GLY A 91 -20.64 12.02 -10.37
C GLY A 91 -21.55 12.61 -9.27
N VAL A 92 -21.13 12.54 -8.01
CA VAL A 92 -21.87 13.14 -6.88
C VAL A 92 -21.95 14.66 -7.02
N PHE A 93 -20.90 15.33 -7.48
CA PHE A 93 -20.94 16.79 -7.71
C PHE A 93 -21.93 17.21 -8.80
N SER A 94 -22.38 16.30 -9.67
CA SER A 94 -23.42 16.62 -10.65
C SER A 94 -24.83 16.68 -10.05
N TRP A 95 -25.03 16.21 -8.81
CA TRP A 95 -26.37 16.13 -8.22
C TRP A 95 -26.86 17.50 -7.75
N PRO A 96 -28.14 17.86 -8.02
CA PRO A 96 -28.71 19.11 -7.55
C PRO A 96 -28.90 19.14 -6.02
N SER A 97 -28.97 17.98 -5.36
CA SER A 97 -29.07 17.86 -3.89
C SER A 97 -27.77 18.27 -3.16
N THR A 98 -26.65 18.37 -3.89
CA THR A 98 -25.35 18.73 -3.32
C THR A 98 -25.37 20.14 -2.73
N GLU A 99 -26.19 21.06 -3.26
CA GLU A 99 -26.28 22.44 -2.78
C GLU A 99 -26.70 22.50 -1.31
N ARG A 100 -27.69 21.68 -0.91
CA ARG A 100 -28.23 21.61 0.46
C ARG A 100 -27.42 20.75 1.42
N THR A 101 -26.35 20.12 0.96
CA THR A 101 -25.58 19.21 1.81
C THR A 101 -24.66 19.98 2.77
N ILE A 102 -24.54 19.47 3.99
CA ILE A 102 -23.64 19.98 5.04
C ILE A 102 -22.21 20.12 4.51
N TRP A 103 -21.54 21.22 4.86
CA TRP A 103 -20.19 21.55 4.40
C TRP A 103 -19.16 20.43 4.64
N VAL A 104 -19.29 19.69 5.74
CA VAL A 104 -18.39 18.57 6.08
C VAL A 104 -18.40 17.48 5.00
N ALA A 105 -19.57 17.13 4.44
CA ALA A 105 -19.64 16.14 3.36
C ALA A 105 -18.94 16.65 2.08
N LYS A 106 -19.12 17.93 1.74
CA LYS A 106 -18.42 18.57 0.62
C LYS A 106 -16.90 18.51 0.81
N MET A 107 -16.40 18.80 2.01
CA MET A 107 -14.97 18.71 2.33
C MET A 107 -14.43 17.29 2.22
N LEU A 108 -15.19 16.29 2.72
CA LEU A 108 -14.80 14.88 2.64
C LEU A 108 -14.71 14.37 1.19
N TRP A 109 -15.66 14.77 0.34
CA TRP A 109 -15.61 14.43 -1.09
C TRP A 109 -14.44 15.09 -1.81
N ASN A 110 -14.17 16.37 -1.55
CA ASN A 110 -13.00 17.06 -2.12
C ASN A 110 -11.67 16.40 -1.68
N TRP A 111 -11.56 16.02 -0.40
CA TRP A 111 -10.39 15.29 0.08
C TRP A 111 -10.30 13.88 -0.53
N SER A 112 -11.41 13.17 -0.70
CA SER A 112 -11.45 11.89 -1.38
C SER A 112 -10.93 12.00 -2.82
N LEU A 113 -11.35 13.04 -3.56
CA LEU A 113 -10.89 13.31 -4.92
C LEU A 113 -9.39 13.62 -4.95
N PHE A 114 -8.92 14.48 -4.05
CA PHE A 114 -7.50 14.82 -3.93
C PHE A 114 -6.65 13.57 -3.68
N LEU A 115 -7.03 12.74 -2.71
CA LEU A 115 -6.32 11.50 -2.42
C LEU A 115 -6.35 10.51 -3.59
N SER A 116 -7.44 10.47 -4.37
CA SER A 116 -7.51 9.63 -5.58
C SER A 116 -6.48 10.05 -6.64
N PHE A 117 -6.33 11.35 -6.89
CA PHE A 117 -5.31 11.86 -7.81
C PHE A 117 -3.91 11.60 -7.29
N PHE A 118 -3.66 11.81 -5.99
CA PHE A 118 -2.38 11.49 -5.39
C PHE A 118 -2.06 9.99 -5.45
N ALA A 119 -3.06 9.11 -5.34
CA ALA A 119 -2.87 7.67 -5.52
C ALA A 119 -2.45 7.33 -6.96
N LEU A 120 -3.10 7.93 -7.96
CA LEU A 120 -2.75 7.78 -9.39
C LEU A 120 -1.34 8.30 -9.68
N ILE A 121 -1.02 9.50 -9.21
CA ILE A 121 0.31 10.11 -9.37
C ILE A 121 1.39 9.28 -8.66
N SER A 122 1.15 8.83 -7.42
CA SER A 122 2.10 8.01 -6.68
C SER A 122 2.31 6.65 -7.36
N SER A 123 1.24 6.06 -7.89
CA SER A 123 1.33 4.82 -8.67
C SER A 123 2.18 5.02 -9.93
N ALA A 124 1.98 6.14 -10.66
CA ALA A 124 2.79 6.46 -11.83
C ALA A 124 4.28 6.68 -11.51
N HIS A 125 4.60 7.25 -10.34
CA HIS A 125 5.97 7.46 -9.86
C HIS A 125 6.69 6.17 -9.47
N GLN A 126 5.98 5.05 -9.25
CA GLN A 126 6.61 3.74 -9.04
C GLN A 126 7.18 3.11 -10.33
N ARG A 127 7.44 3.92 -11.36
CA ARG A 127 8.20 3.60 -12.58
C ARG A 127 9.57 2.97 -12.30
N LEU A 128 10.08 3.11 -11.06
CA LEU A 128 11.23 2.40 -10.53
C LEU A 128 11.12 0.86 -10.68
N LEU A 129 9.90 0.29 -10.70
CA LEU A 129 9.66 -1.13 -11.00
C LEU A 129 10.19 -1.57 -12.36
N ARG A 130 10.35 -0.64 -13.33
CA ARG A 130 10.92 -0.94 -14.64
C ARG A 130 12.41 -1.26 -14.59
N ARG A 131 13.10 -0.87 -13.51
CA ARG A 131 14.52 -1.21 -13.32
C ARG A 131 14.72 -2.64 -12.80
N LEU A 132 13.66 -3.31 -12.35
CA LEU A 132 13.74 -4.69 -11.90
C LEU A 132 13.75 -5.64 -13.11
N PRO A 133 14.44 -6.79 -13.01
CA PRO A 133 14.43 -7.81 -14.05
C PRO A 133 13.01 -8.23 -14.41
N GLU A 134 12.76 -8.49 -15.69
CA GLU A 134 11.45 -8.93 -16.17
C GLU A 134 11.34 -10.45 -16.14
N ASN A 135 12.45 -11.11 -16.47
CA ASN A 135 12.54 -12.56 -16.59
C ASN A 135 13.58 -13.11 -15.62
N SER A 136 13.34 -14.32 -15.12
CA SER A 136 14.31 -15.03 -14.27
C SER A 136 15.60 -15.42 -15.02
N SER A 137 15.59 -15.33 -16.35
CA SER A 137 16.72 -15.59 -17.24
C SER A 137 17.52 -14.33 -17.60
N ASP A 138 17.16 -13.15 -17.07
CA ASP A 138 17.94 -11.93 -17.33
C ASP A 138 19.32 -12.05 -16.65
N GLU A 139 20.38 -12.05 -17.44
CA GLU A 139 21.76 -11.99 -16.94
C GLU A 139 22.06 -10.57 -16.42
N LEU A 140 21.71 -10.32 -15.16
CA LEU A 140 22.00 -9.04 -14.51
C LEU A 140 23.44 -9.02 -13.97
N SER A 141 24.15 -7.91 -14.19
CA SER A 141 25.45 -7.68 -13.53
C SER A 141 25.28 -7.61 -12.02
N ASP A 142 26.29 -8.07 -11.27
CA ASP A 142 26.25 -8.05 -9.79
C ASP A 142 26.10 -6.63 -9.25
N ALA A 143 26.61 -5.63 -9.96
CA ALA A 143 26.46 -4.21 -9.63
C ALA A 143 25.00 -3.74 -9.77
N ASP A 144 24.32 -4.12 -10.85
CA ASP A 144 22.91 -3.76 -11.09
C ASP A 144 21.98 -4.48 -10.11
N LEU A 145 22.31 -5.73 -9.77
CA LEU A 145 21.59 -6.50 -8.77
C LEU A 145 21.76 -5.87 -7.37
N ALA A 146 22.95 -5.40 -7.04
CA ALA A 146 23.21 -4.67 -5.79
C ALA A 146 22.41 -3.37 -5.72
N ILE A 147 22.30 -2.62 -6.83
CA ILE A 147 21.46 -1.42 -6.93
C ILE A 147 19.99 -1.79 -6.70
N CYS A 148 19.49 -2.84 -7.34
CA CYS A 148 18.12 -3.33 -7.14
C CYS A 148 17.86 -3.67 -5.67
N LEU A 149 18.80 -4.35 -5.01
CA LEU A 149 18.70 -4.67 -3.59
C LEU A 149 18.79 -3.43 -2.69
N CYS A 150 19.49 -2.36 -3.10
CA CYS A 150 19.47 -1.07 -2.39
C CYS A 150 18.14 -0.31 -2.55
N LEU A 151 17.36 -0.61 -3.60
CA LEU A 151 15.96 -0.17 -3.72
C LEU A 151 14.97 -1.01 -2.87
N PHE A 152 15.45 -2.16 -2.38
CA PHE A 152 15.00 -3.18 -1.41
C PHE A 152 15.21 -2.96 0.09
N LEU A 153 16.47 -2.69 0.41
CA LEU A 153 17.02 -2.92 1.72
C LEU A 153 17.94 -1.76 2.05
N GLN A 154 18.21 -1.59 3.34
CA GLN A 154 19.19 -0.61 3.79
C GLN A 154 20.58 -0.93 3.21
N PRO A 155 21.41 0.10 2.98
CA PRO A 155 22.79 -0.12 2.56
C PRO A 155 23.50 -1.04 3.54
N PRO A 156 24.41 -1.91 3.05
CA PRO A 156 25.09 -2.90 3.88
C PRO A 156 25.84 -2.18 5.01
N ALA A 157 25.42 -2.44 6.26
CA ALA A 157 26.16 -1.98 7.42
C ALA A 157 27.45 -2.81 7.53
N PRO A 158 28.61 -2.19 7.82
CA PRO A 158 29.84 -2.95 8.02
C PRO A 158 29.62 -3.98 9.14
N PRO A 159 30.07 -5.23 8.95
CA PRO A 159 29.87 -6.28 9.94
C PRO A 159 30.50 -5.87 11.28
N GLY A 160 29.77 -6.08 12.38
CA GLY A 160 30.32 -5.91 13.71
C GLY A 160 31.47 -6.90 13.96
N PRO A 161 32.38 -6.62 14.91
CA PRO A 161 33.46 -7.54 15.25
C PRO A 161 32.88 -8.89 15.72
N GLY A 162 33.05 -9.92 14.89
CA GLY A 162 32.54 -11.29 15.11
C GLY A 162 31.48 -11.74 14.10
N ASP A 163 30.92 -10.82 13.32
CA ASP A 163 29.91 -11.14 12.30
C ASP A 163 30.58 -11.39 10.94
N ARG A 164 30.30 -12.54 10.32
CA ARG A 164 30.88 -12.89 9.01
C ARG A 164 30.09 -12.32 7.83
N MET A 165 28.96 -11.65 8.08
CA MET A 165 27.97 -11.34 7.05
C MET A 165 27.39 -9.93 7.14
N PHE A 166 27.28 -9.29 5.98
CA PHE A 166 26.53 -8.05 5.80
C PHE A 166 25.03 -8.35 5.86
N HIS A 167 24.40 -8.10 7.00
CA HIS A 167 22.95 -8.17 7.12
C HIS A 167 22.33 -6.85 6.67
N ARG A 168 21.53 -6.87 5.61
CA ARG A 168 20.71 -5.71 5.24
C ARG A 168 19.35 -5.81 5.92
N GLY A 169 18.94 -4.72 6.58
CA GLY A 169 17.62 -4.59 7.19
C GLY A 169 16.57 -4.05 6.20
N ILE A 170 15.29 -4.36 6.43
CA ILE A 170 14.19 -3.76 5.67
C ILE A 170 14.05 -2.29 6.08
N SER A 171 14.14 -1.38 5.10
CA SER A 171 13.98 0.06 5.35
C SER A 171 12.50 0.43 5.49
N ARG A 172 12.10 0.93 6.67
CA ARG A 172 10.71 1.40 6.92
C ARG A 172 10.28 2.51 5.95
N LYS A 173 11.20 3.41 5.58
CA LYS A 173 10.93 4.50 4.62
C LYS A 173 10.54 3.96 3.25
N MET A 174 11.16 2.84 2.89
CA MET A 174 10.98 2.21 1.60
C MET A 174 9.66 1.42 1.56
N VAL A 175 9.34 0.69 2.64
CA VAL A 175 8.00 0.08 2.82
C VAL A 175 6.90 1.13 2.67
N TRP A 176 7.07 2.31 3.29
CA TRP A 176 6.12 3.42 3.15
C TRP A 176 6.00 3.90 1.70
N PHE A 177 7.11 4.08 0.99
CA PHE A 177 7.11 4.45 -0.43
C PHE A 177 6.34 3.44 -1.30
N TRP A 178 6.55 2.14 -1.04
CA TRP A 178 5.87 1.07 -1.76
C TRP A 178 4.37 0.99 -1.47
N GLN A 179 3.95 1.40 -0.28
CA GLN A 179 2.56 1.33 0.20
C GLN A 179 1.76 2.62 0.00
N CYS A 180 2.43 3.73 -0.29
CA CYS A 180 1.83 5.05 -0.46
C CYS A 180 0.62 5.05 -1.42
N PRO A 181 0.68 4.47 -2.65
CA PRO A 181 -0.46 4.48 -3.56
C PRO A 181 -1.68 3.72 -3.01
N THR A 182 -1.47 2.56 -2.41
CA THR A 182 -2.53 1.70 -1.84
C THR A 182 -3.19 2.36 -0.64
N MET A 183 -2.40 3.02 0.21
CA MET A 183 -2.89 3.80 1.36
C MET A 183 -3.75 4.98 0.92
N LEU A 184 -3.27 5.78 -0.05
CA LEU A 184 -3.99 6.93 -0.58
C LEU A 184 -5.32 6.52 -1.24
N MET A 185 -5.31 5.44 -2.04
CA MET A 185 -6.51 4.88 -2.65
C MET A 185 -7.52 4.41 -1.59
N SER A 186 -7.06 3.71 -0.55
CA SER A 186 -7.92 3.27 0.54
C SER A 186 -8.54 4.45 1.29
N TYR A 187 -7.79 5.52 1.57
CA TYR A 187 -8.32 6.70 2.24
C TYR A 187 -9.30 7.48 1.37
N SER A 188 -9.08 7.54 0.06
CA SER A 188 -10.05 8.11 -0.88
C SER A 188 -11.41 7.43 -0.76
N TRP A 189 -11.46 6.09 -0.74
CA TRP A 189 -12.71 5.34 -0.57
C TRP A 189 -13.37 5.57 0.78
N VAL A 190 -12.60 5.57 1.88
CA VAL A 190 -13.18 5.79 3.21
C VAL A 190 -13.79 7.18 3.32
N LEU A 191 -13.08 8.23 2.88
CA LEU A 191 -13.62 9.59 2.91
C LEU A 191 -14.83 9.76 1.99
N PHE A 192 -14.85 9.08 0.83
CA PHE A 192 -16.01 9.06 -0.05
C PHE A 192 -17.24 8.45 0.64
N LEU A 193 -17.09 7.27 1.23
CA LEU A 193 -18.18 6.56 1.91
C LEU A 193 -18.70 7.32 3.12
N VAL A 194 -17.80 7.92 3.92
CA VAL A 194 -18.19 8.74 5.07
C VAL A 194 -18.94 9.99 4.61
N GLY A 195 -18.45 10.69 3.58
CA GLY A 195 -19.15 11.84 2.99
C GLY A 195 -20.52 11.46 2.43
N TYR A 196 -20.61 10.30 1.78
CA TYR A 196 -21.86 9.77 1.25
C TYR A 196 -22.87 9.42 2.35
N ALA A 197 -22.41 8.78 3.44
CA ALA A 197 -23.26 8.48 4.60
C ALA A 197 -23.80 9.77 5.25
N ILE A 198 -22.97 10.81 5.41
CA ILE A 198 -23.41 12.11 5.93
C ILE A 198 -24.44 12.75 5.00
N HIS A 199 -24.26 12.66 3.68
CA HIS A 199 -25.25 13.16 2.72
C HIS A 199 -26.61 12.46 2.87
N LEU A 200 -26.62 11.12 3.02
CA LEU A 200 -27.85 10.36 3.24
C LEU A 200 -28.52 10.68 4.59
N LEU A 201 -27.74 10.99 5.62
CA LEU A 201 -28.25 11.33 6.95
C LEU A 201 -28.63 12.81 7.09
N THR A 202 -28.28 13.67 6.13
CA THR A 202 -28.63 15.10 6.12
C THR A 202 -30.13 15.35 6.40
N PRO A 203 -31.10 14.70 5.73
CA PRO A 203 -32.52 14.90 6.04
C PRO A 203 -32.93 14.47 7.46
N VAL A 204 -32.23 13.49 8.07
CA VAL A 204 -32.51 13.06 9.45
C VAL A 204 -32.04 14.11 10.45
N PHE A 205 -30.88 14.71 10.20
CA PHE A 205 -30.36 15.80 11.03
C PHE A 205 -31.26 17.04 10.95
N ASP A 206 -31.70 17.42 9.75
CA ASP A 206 -32.60 18.56 9.57
C ASP A 206 -33.95 18.35 10.28
N ALA A 207 -34.52 17.13 10.21
CA ALA A 207 -35.74 16.79 10.94
C ALA A 207 -35.56 16.87 12.46
N SER A 208 -34.45 16.36 12.99
CA SER A 208 -34.16 16.41 14.43
C SER A 208 -33.95 17.85 14.92
N LEU A 209 -33.29 18.70 14.13
CA LEU A 209 -33.08 20.12 14.46
C LEU A 209 -34.40 20.90 14.49
N ALA A 210 -35.31 20.60 13.57
CA ALA A 210 -36.65 21.19 13.56
C ALA A 210 -37.45 20.82 14.81
N GLU A 211 -37.42 19.55 15.22
CA GLU A 211 -38.13 19.05 16.40
C GLU A 211 -37.59 19.68 17.70
N PHE A 212 -36.26 19.79 17.86
CA PHE A 212 -35.65 20.49 19.00
C PHE A 212 -36.06 21.95 19.10
N THR A 213 -36.18 22.65 17.96
CA THR A 213 -36.55 24.08 17.96
C THR A 213 -38.01 24.27 18.38
N THR A 214 -38.91 23.35 18.02
CA THR A 214 -40.31 23.39 18.44
C THR A 214 -40.55 23.06 19.92
N ILE A 215 -39.65 22.31 20.55
CA ILE A 215 -39.77 21.94 21.97
C ILE A 215 -39.28 23.08 22.88
N VAL A 216 -38.39 23.94 22.38
CA VAL A 216 -37.76 25.02 23.17
C VAL A 216 -38.50 26.37 23.05
N SER A 217 -39.44 26.52 22.10
CA SER A 217 -40.31 27.69 21.95
C SER A 217 -41.61 27.56 22.73
#